data_AF-A0A2D5AVH7-F1
#
_entry.id   AF-A0A2D5AVH7-F1
#
_cell.length_a   1.000
_cell.length_b   1.000
_cell.length_c   1.000
_cell.angle_alpha   90.00
_cell.angle_beta   90.00
_cell.angle_gamma   90.00
#
_symmetry.space_group_name_H-M   'P 1'
#
loop_
_entity.id
_entity.type
_entity.pdbx_description
1 polymer ?
#
loop_
_entity_poly.entity_id
_entity_poly.type
_entity_poly.pdbx_seq_one_letter_code
_entity_poly.pdbx_strand_id
1 'polypeptide(L)'
;MTFSDSENGLFSPEDIQRLMRIEYDRVIRYGISCCLMLVEVDRLGYLQDLYGVESKEKILQGITELLHTVTSDLEPVGCRQEDRILAVFPHATQEEAAAVARRLLEGARRLEFQSDGRSLRVTLSVGLAVAEAASGLNFDHFLRATEEAVTKAIDGGGDRSVECHPAAEPSPSSAGSPEPPEDTGSGGASASPGSEEPELQAVLGDEPAETGSAISEGLGKGAWADQIRTLFRRLGPRTPGLDRIENQVIKITEESLVSFDAHGEACEEDRRQIDILEGRVAKLKLMLDATEDELHRLALEKGVDPGIKSIYRSVQGLATDSGDYARKKDILGLIYEANLRLLEKLRGGA
;
A
#
# COMPACT_ATOMS: atom_id res chain seq x y z
N MET A 1 -3.49 20.53 1.95
CA MET A 1 -3.27 19.66 0.76
C MET A 1 -1.78 19.50 0.55
N THR A 2 -1.28 18.27 0.51
CA THR A 2 0.15 18.00 0.37
C THR A 2 0.35 16.70 -0.39
N PHE A 3 0.29 16.75 -1.73
CA PHE A 3 1.02 15.75 -2.50
C PHE A 3 2.47 16.17 -2.50
N SER A 4 3.32 15.21 -2.15
CA SER A 4 4.76 15.41 -2.12
C SER A 4 5.35 14.93 -3.43
N ASP A 5 5.86 15.86 -4.25
CA ASP A 5 6.83 15.53 -5.30
C ASP A 5 8.12 15.10 -4.59
N SER A 6 8.35 13.79 -4.55
CA SER A 6 9.52 13.19 -3.92
C SER A 6 10.76 13.37 -4.80
N GLU A 7 11.23 14.61 -4.89
CA GLU A 7 12.66 14.86 -4.65
C GLU A 7 12.87 15.79 -3.44
N ASN A 8 11.84 16.53 -2.96
CA ASN A 8 11.91 17.39 -1.77
C ASN A 8 10.56 17.58 -1.03
N GLY A 9 9.55 16.75 -1.28
CA GLY A 9 8.23 16.89 -0.67
C GLY A 9 8.17 16.47 0.80
N LEU A 10 7.22 17.05 1.55
CA LEU A 10 7.09 17.00 3.01
C LEU A 10 6.78 15.61 3.61
N PHE A 11 6.48 14.60 2.78
CA PHE A 11 6.11 13.25 3.23
C PHE A 11 7.02 12.21 2.60
N SER A 12 7.75 11.47 3.44
CA SER A 12 8.47 10.26 3.04
C SER A 12 7.47 9.11 2.77
N PRO A 13 7.89 8.05 2.05
CA PRO A 13 7.08 6.84 1.91
C PRO A 13 6.64 6.25 3.26
N GLU A 14 7.50 6.33 4.28
CA GLU A 14 7.19 5.92 5.64
C GLU A 14 6.11 6.78 6.29
N ASP A 15 6.15 8.10 6.08
CA ASP A 15 5.13 9.02 6.60
C ASP A 15 3.76 8.73 6.00
N ILE A 16 3.70 8.37 4.72
CA ILE A 16 2.44 8.02 4.07
C ILE A 16 1.92 6.67 4.52
N GLN A 17 2.78 5.66 4.70
CA GLN A 17 2.34 4.42 5.35
C GLN A 17 1.78 4.67 6.75
N ARG A 18 2.42 5.55 7.53
CA ARG A 18 1.91 5.93 8.84
C ARG A 18 0.54 6.61 8.75
N LEU A 19 0.37 7.54 7.81
CA LEU A 19 -0.93 8.21 7.59
C LEU A 19 -2.01 7.22 7.14
N MET A 20 -1.70 6.30 6.22
CA MET A 20 -2.61 5.24 5.82
C MET A 20 -3.06 4.40 7.01
N ARG A 21 -2.14 4.01 7.91
CA ARG A 21 -2.49 3.29 9.15
C ARG A 21 -3.38 4.12 10.08
N ILE A 22 -3.10 5.42 10.23
CA ILE A 22 -3.91 6.32 11.06
C ILE A 22 -5.33 6.45 10.52
N GLU A 23 -5.50 6.63 9.21
CA GLU A 23 -6.84 6.73 8.60
C GLU A 23 -7.57 5.38 8.63
N TYR A 24 -6.85 4.27 8.46
CA TYR A 24 -7.42 2.93 8.64
C TYR A 24 -7.96 2.70 10.06
N ASP A 25 -7.18 3.08 11.07
CA ASP A 25 -7.61 3.02 12.47
C ASP A 25 -8.85 3.89 12.74
N ARG A 26 -8.99 5.02 12.05
CA ARG A 26 -10.20 5.87 12.13
C ARG A 26 -11.41 5.19 11.52
N VAL A 27 -11.24 4.42 10.44
CA VAL A 27 -12.32 3.61 9.86
C VAL A 27 -12.84 2.63 10.90
N ILE A 28 -11.95 1.87 11.53
CA ILE A 28 -12.32 0.86 12.53
C ILE A 28 -12.97 1.50 13.77
N ARG A 29 -12.42 2.62 14.25
CA ARG A 29 -12.91 3.27 15.49
C ARG A 29 -14.19 4.07 15.31
N TYR A 30 -14.33 4.77 14.19
CA TYR A 30 -15.38 5.78 14.01
C TYR A 30 -16.40 5.41 12.92
N GLY A 31 -16.19 4.32 12.18
CA GLY A 31 -17.12 3.93 11.11
C GLY A 31 -17.01 4.79 9.86
N ILE A 32 -15.93 5.55 9.70
CA ILE A 32 -15.79 6.49 8.59
C ILE A 32 -14.99 5.83 7.46
N SER A 33 -15.50 5.86 6.22
CA SER A 33 -14.83 5.24 5.09
C SER A 33 -13.48 5.90 4.76
N CYS A 34 -12.57 5.11 4.21
CA CYS A 34 -11.29 5.57 3.69
C CYS A 34 -11.00 4.85 2.37
N CYS A 35 -10.50 5.57 1.37
CA CYS A 35 -10.10 4.99 0.10
C CYS A 35 -8.60 5.14 -0.13
N LEU A 36 -7.97 4.08 -0.63
CA LEU A 36 -6.64 4.12 -1.23
C LEU A 36 -6.77 4.06 -2.73
N MET A 37 -5.96 4.86 -3.41
CA MET A 37 -5.84 4.88 -4.86
C MET A 37 -4.36 4.81 -5.21
N LEU A 38 -4.02 3.86 -6.07
CA LEU A 38 -2.69 3.76 -6.65
C LEU A 38 -2.83 3.97 -8.16
N VAL A 39 -2.01 4.86 -8.71
CA VAL A 39 -2.05 5.28 -10.11
C VAL A 39 -0.69 4.98 -10.72
N GLU A 40 -0.69 4.25 -11.83
CA GLU A 40 0.50 3.96 -12.62
C GLU A 40 0.31 4.47 -14.06
N VAL A 41 1.38 5.03 -14.63
CA VAL A 41 1.37 5.45 -16.04
C VAL A 41 1.67 4.25 -16.93
N ASP A 42 0.77 3.96 -17.85
CA ASP A 42 0.90 2.80 -18.72
C ASP A 42 2.17 2.91 -19.59
N ARG A 43 3.01 1.87 -19.54
CA ARG A 43 4.25 1.76 -20.33
C ARG A 43 5.26 2.87 -20.06
N LEU A 44 5.31 3.40 -18.83
CA LEU A 44 6.23 4.48 -18.47
C LEU A 44 7.70 4.14 -18.74
N GLY A 45 8.13 2.91 -18.42
CA GLY A 45 9.50 2.46 -18.71
C GLY A 45 9.86 2.55 -20.20
N TYR A 46 8.94 2.16 -21.09
CA TYR A 46 9.14 2.29 -22.54
C TYR A 46 9.21 3.75 -22.99
N LEU A 47 8.40 4.63 -22.39
CA LEU A 47 8.45 6.07 -22.68
C LEU A 47 9.76 6.70 -22.17
N GLN A 48 10.27 6.25 -21.02
CA GLN A 48 11.57 6.66 -20.50
C GLN A 48 12.70 6.23 -21.44
N ASP A 49 12.67 4.99 -21.94
CA ASP A 49 13.69 4.48 -22.86
C ASP A 49 13.72 5.23 -24.19
N LEU A 50 12.55 5.68 -24.67
CA LEU A 50 12.41 6.41 -25.93
C LEU A 50 12.74 7.90 -25.82
N TYR A 51 12.29 8.57 -24.75
CA TYR A 51 12.30 10.04 -24.63
C TYR A 51 13.15 10.55 -23.46
N GLY A 52 13.86 9.65 -22.78
CA GLY A 52 14.74 9.97 -21.67
C GLY A 52 14.04 10.24 -20.34
N VAL A 53 14.87 10.40 -19.31
CA VAL A 53 14.43 10.59 -17.92
C VAL A 53 13.65 11.89 -17.72
N GLU A 54 14.02 12.96 -18.42
CA GLU A 54 13.30 14.24 -18.32
C GLU A 54 11.84 14.15 -18.79
N SER A 55 11.57 13.31 -19.80
CA SER A 55 10.21 13.12 -20.31
C SER A 55 9.35 12.34 -19.32
N LYS A 56 9.93 11.33 -18.66
CA LYS A 56 9.27 10.62 -17.57
C LYS A 56 8.87 11.57 -16.45
N GLU A 57 9.78 12.45 -16.02
CA GLU A 57 9.50 13.39 -14.95
C GLU A 57 8.38 14.37 -15.33
N LYS A 58 8.41 14.91 -16.55
CA LYS A 58 7.33 15.77 -17.07
C LYS A 58 5.99 15.06 -17.12
N ILE A 59 5.97 13.79 -17.52
CA ILE A 59 4.74 12.99 -17.56
C ILE A 59 4.18 12.84 -16.16
N LEU A 60 4.99 12.34 -15.21
CA LEU A 60 4.55 12.12 -13.84
C LEU A 60 4.13 13.41 -13.13
N GLN A 61 4.83 14.52 -13.37
CA GLN A 61 4.44 15.84 -12.88
C GLN A 61 3.06 16.25 -13.43
N GLY A 62 2.85 16.13 -14.75
CA GLY A 62 1.56 16.46 -15.36
C GLY A 62 0.41 15.58 -14.87
N ILE A 63 0.67 14.29 -14.60
CA ILE A 63 -0.34 13.41 -13.98
C ILE A 63 -0.62 13.80 -12.54
N THR A 64 0.39 14.22 -11.78
CA THR A 64 0.23 14.70 -10.40
C THR A 64 -0.60 15.98 -10.35
N GLU A 65 -0.34 16.94 -11.25
CA GLU A 65 -1.13 18.16 -11.41
C GLU A 65 -2.57 17.87 -11.85
N LEU A 66 -2.77 16.89 -12.73
CA LEU A 66 -4.10 16.42 -13.11
C LEU A 66 -4.83 15.82 -11.92
N LEU A 67 -4.17 14.95 -11.15
CA LEU A 67 -4.73 14.34 -9.95
C LEU A 67 -5.20 15.42 -8.98
N HIS A 68 -4.36 16.41 -8.68
CA HIS A 68 -4.74 17.57 -7.88
C HIS A 68 -6.00 18.28 -8.37
N THR A 69 -6.09 18.49 -9.68
CA THR A 69 -7.22 19.20 -10.29
C THR A 69 -8.52 18.40 -10.15
N VAL A 70 -8.45 17.06 -10.28
CA VAL A 70 -9.65 16.21 -10.17
C VAL A 70 -10.04 15.90 -8.73
N THR A 71 -9.12 16.03 -7.78
CA THR A 71 -9.34 15.72 -6.36
C THR A 71 -9.49 16.96 -5.45
N SER A 72 -9.66 18.15 -6.02
CA SER A 72 -9.67 19.39 -5.22
C SER A 72 -10.75 19.40 -4.13
N ASP A 73 -11.84 18.67 -4.32
CA ASP A 73 -12.98 18.65 -3.39
C ASP A 73 -12.82 17.63 -2.25
N LEU A 74 -11.85 16.69 -2.37
CA LEU A 74 -11.67 15.55 -1.48
C LEU A 74 -10.40 15.61 -0.61
N GLU A 75 -9.59 16.66 -0.77
CA GLU A 75 -8.34 16.91 -0.02
C GLU A 75 -7.43 15.68 0.22
N PRO A 76 -7.06 14.91 -0.83
CA PRO A 76 -6.22 13.73 -0.63
C PRO A 76 -4.83 14.06 -0.10
N VAL A 77 -4.26 13.07 0.58
CA VAL A 77 -2.83 13.04 0.94
C VAL A 77 -2.15 11.98 0.10
N GLY A 78 -1.01 12.30 -0.51
CA GLY A 78 -0.33 11.34 -1.37
C GLY A 78 1.13 11.63 -1.63
N CYS A 79 1.81 10.64 -2.19
CA CYS A 79 3.18 10.79 -2.68
C CYS A 79 3.34 10.12 -4.04
N ARG A 80 4.39 10.56 -4.70
CA ARG A 80 4.99 9.80 -5.79
C ARG A 80 5.91 8.73 -5.21
N GLN A 81 5.91 7.58 -5.86
CA GLN A 81 6.75 6.42 -5.56
C GLN A 81 7.33 5.92 -6.88
N GLU A 82 8.57 6.31 -7.17
CA GLU A 82 9.28 5.98 -8.43
C GLU A 82 8.45 6.29 -9.69
N ASP A 83 7.62 5.34 -10.12
CA ASP A 83 6.84 5.32 -11.35
C ASP A 83 5.31 5.39 -11.09
N ARG A 84 4.92 5.51 -9.82
CA ARG A 84 3.53 5.42 -9.35
C ARG A 84 3.18 6.61 -8.47
N ILE A 85 1.88 6.85 -8.32
CA ILE A 85 1.31 7.88 -7.45
C ILE A 85 0.34 7.19 -6.49
N LEU A 86 0.61 7.29 -5.20
CA LEU A 86 -0.25 6.80 -4.13
C LEU A 86 -1.04 7.96 -3.54
N ALA A 87 -2.36 7.79 -3.44
CA ALA A 87 -3.28 8.76 -2.88
C ALA A 87 -4.17 8.10 -1.82
N VAL A 88 -4.31 8.78 -0.69
CA VAL A 88 -5.18 8.43 0.43
C VAL A 88 -6.29 9.46 0.47
N PHE A 89 -7.53 8.99 0.45
CA PHE A 89 -8.73 9.82 0.54
C PHE A 89 -9.45 9.51 1.85
N PRO A 90 -9.23 10.33 2.90
CA PRO A 90 -10.02 10.26 4.12
C PRO A 90 -11.49 10.57 3.80
N HIS A 91 -12.42 9.86 4.44
CA HIS A 91 -13.86 10.14 4.33
C HIS A 91 -14.48 9.94 2.94
N ALA A 92 -13.75 9.35 1.99
CA ALA A 92 -14.27 9.10 0.65
C ALA A 92 -15.05 7.78 0.59
N THR A 93 -16.19 7.84 -0.07
CA THR A 93 -17.00 6.67 -0.43
C THR A 93 -16.47 5.99 -1.69
N GLN A 94 -16.93 4.77 -1.95
CA GLN A 94 -16.62 4.07 -3.20
C GLN A 94 -17.05 4.86 -4.43
N GLU A 95 -18.24 5.42 -4.42
CA GLU A 95 -18.78 6.15 -5.57
C GLU A 95 -17.96 7.42 -5.90
N GLU A 96 -17.52 8.13 -4.86
CA GLU A 96 -16.65 9.31 -5.00
C GLU A 96 -15.27 8.92 -5.54
N ALA A 97 -14.66 7.87 -5.00
CA ALA A 97 -13.37 7.38 -5.46
C ALA A 97 -13.42 6.89 -6.92
N ALA A 98 -14.47 6.15 -7.28
CA ALA A 98 -14.73 5.71 -8.65
C ALA A 98 -14.95 6.89 -9.61
N ALA A 99 -15.64 7.94 -9.17
CA ALA A 99 -15.83 9.16 -9.94
C ALA A 99 -14.50 9.90 -10.18
N VAL A 100 -13.64 10.00 -9.17
CA VAL A 100 -12.29 10.57 -9.31
C VAL A 100 -11.47 9.77 -10.30
N ALA A 101 -11.44 8.44 -10.18
CA ALA A 101 -10.67 7.59 -11.08
C ALA A 101 -11.12 7.73 -12.55
N ARG A 102 -12.44 7.80 -12.80
CA ARG A 102 -12.97 8.06 -14.15
C ARG A 102 -12.52 9.42 -14.68
N ARG A 103 -12.62 10.48 -13.87
CA ARG A 103 -12.16 11.84 -14.23
C ARG A 103 -10.65 11.86 -14.53
N LEU A 104 -9.87 11.14 -13.74
CA LEU A 104 -8.42 11.02 -13.92
C LEU A 104 -8.08 10.33 -15.24
N LEU A 105 -8.73 9.21 -15.57
CA LEU A 105 -8.55 8.51 -16.85
C LEU A 105 -8.93 9.39 -18.05
N GLU A 106 -10.09 10.05 -17.98
CA GLU A 106 -10.53 10.96 -19.04
C GLU A 106 -9.58 12.16 -19.22
N GLY A 107 -9.08 12.71 -18.11
CA GLY A 107 -8.09 13.79 -18.13
C GLY A 107 -6.77 13.34 -18.76
N ALA A 108 -6.26 12.18 -18.36
CA ALA A 108 -4.99 11.66 -18.85
C ALA A 108 -5.02 11.41 -20.37
N ARG A 109 -6.13 10.87 -20.89
CA ARG A 109 -6.34 10.68 -22.34
C ARG A 109 -6.28 11.98 -23.15
N ARG A 110 -6.55 13.12 -22.52
CA ARG A 110 -6.54 14.46 -23.15
C ARG A 110 -5.22 15.19 -22.95
N LEU A 111 -4.37 14.73 -22.04
CA LEU A 111 -3.05 15.34 -21.84
C LEU A 111 -2.16 15.00 -23.03
N GLU A 112 -1.53 16.05 -23.55
CA GLU A 112 -0.53 15.94 -24.61
C GLU A 112 0.80 16.45 -24.08
N PHE A 113 1.78 15.56 -24.01
CA PHE A 113 3.14 15.88 -23.62
C PHE A 113 3.98 16.14 -24.85
N GLN A 114 4.73 17.23 -24.87
CA GLN A 114 5.65 17.56 -25.95
C GLN A 114 7.06 17.12 -25.55
N SER A 115 7.64 16.20 -26.32
CA SER A 115 9.05 15.82 -26.18
C SER A 115 9.69 15.64 -27.55
N ASP A 116 10.86 16.23 -27.75
CA ASP A 116 11.61 16.21 -29.02
C ASP A 116 10.78 16.55 -30.27
N GLY A 117 9.84 17.49 -30.14
CA GLY A 117 8.96 17.93 -31.24
C GLY A 117 7.85 16.94 -31.61
N ARG A 118 7.60 15.92 -30.79
CA ARG A 118 6.50 14.96 -30.93
C ARG A 118 5.49 15.14 -29.79
N SER A 119 4.20 15.01 -30.13
CA SER A 119 3.12 14.95 -29.15
C SER A 119 2.93 13.50 -28.69
N LEU A 120 2.90 13.31 -27.37
CA LEU A 120 2.76 12.04 -26.67
C LEU A 120 1.47 12.05 -25.87
N ARG A 121 0.71 10.97 -25.98
CA ARG A 121 -0.46 10.73 -25.13
C ARG A 121 -0.17 9.53 -24.25
N VAL A 122 -0.60 9.62 -23.00
CA VAL A 122 -0.42 8.57 -22.01
C VAL A 122 -1.79 8.12 -21.51
N THR A 123 -1.85 6.88 -21.06
CA THR A 123 -3.00 6.30 -20.37
C THR A 123 -2.57 5.87 -18.98
N LEU A 124 -3.54 5.66 -18.10
CA LEU A 124 -3.28 5.30 -16.71
C LEU A 124 -3.95 3.99 -16.37
N SER A 125 -3.30 3.23 -15.50
CA SER A 125 -3.89 2.13 -14.76
C SER A 125 -4.12 2.57 -13.32
N VAL A 126 -5.37 2.51 -12.87
CA VAL A 126 -5.77 2.97 -11.53
C VAL A 126 -6.33 1.80 -10.73
N GLY A 127 -5.81 1.59 -9.53
CA GLY A 127 -6.33 0.62 -8.58
C GLY A 127 -6.93 1.33 -7.38
N LEU A 128 -8.09 0.87 -6.95
CA LEU A 128 -8.86 1.43 -5.85
C LEU A 128 -9.18 0.33 -4.84
N ALA A 129 -9.06 0.66 -3.56
CA ALA A 129 -9.67 -0.12 -2.48
C ALA A 129 -10.33 0.83 -1.49
N VAL A 130 -11.49 0.44 -0.98
CA VAL A 130 -12.24 1.18 0.03
C VAL A 130 -12.33 0.35 1.30
N ALA A 131 -11.93 0.95 2.41
CA ALA A 131 -12.10 0.38 3.74
C ALA A 131 -13.35 0.98 4.39
N GLU A 132 -14.22 0.11 4.88
CA GLU A 132 -15.42 0.45 5.67
C GLU A 132 -15.41 -0.35 6.97
N ALA A 133 -16.00 0.16 8.06
CA ALA A 133 -15.94 -0.52 9.35
C ALA A 133 -16.55 -1.93 9.35
N ALA A 134 -17.51 -2.19 8.46
CA ALA A 134 -18.14 -3.51 8.32
C ALA A 134 -17.23 -4.56 7.65
N SER A 135 -16.09 -4.15 7.07
CA SER A 135 -15.24 -5.03 6.27
C SER A 135 -14.41 -6.02 7.09
N GLY A 136 -14.16 -5.75 8.38
CA GLY A 136 -13.41 -6.66 9.27
C GLY A 136 -11.96 -6.92 8.84
N LEU A 137 -11.39 -6.07 7.99
CA LEU A 137 -10.10 -6.30 7.38
C LEU A 137 -8.94 -5.98 8.32
N ASN A 138 -7.75 -6.42 7.92
CA ASN A 138 -6.50 -5.87 8.41
C ASN A 138 -5.95 -4.84 7.40
N PHE A 139 -5.19 -3.86 7.89
CA PHE A 139 -4.52 -2.84 7.09
C PHE A 139 -3.70 -3.44 5.93
N ASP A 140 -2.98 -4.54 6.18
CA ASP A 140 -2.12 -5.14 5.16
C ASP A 140 -2.96 -5.74 4.00
N HIS A 141 -4.14 -6.29 4.29
CA HIS A 141 -5.08 -6.73 3.26
C HIS A 141 -5.65 -5.55 2.46
N PHE A 142 -5.90 -4.42 3.12
CA PHE A 142 -6.39 -3.22 2.47
C PHE A 142 -5.37 -2.64 1.48
N LEU A 143 -4.10 -2.56 1.88
CA LEU A 143 -3.02 -2.14 1.00
C LEU A 143 -2.84 -3.12 -0.16
N ARG A 144 -2.77 -4.43 0.14
CA ARG A 144 -2.62 -5.48 -0.87
C ARG A 144 -3.77 -5.48 -1.89
N ALA A 145 -5.01 -5.27 -1.45
CA ALA A 145 -6.16 -5.16 -2.36
C ALA A 145 -5.99 -4.00 -3.36
N THR A 146 -5.41 -2.88 -2.91
CA THR A 146 -5.13 -1.72 -3.78
C THR A 146 -4.06 -2.05 -4.82
N GLU A 147 -2.99 -2.74 -4.41
CA GLU A 147 -1.90 -3.17 -5.31
C GLU A 147 -2.39 -4.21 -6.34
N GLU A 148 -3.20 -5.17 -5.89
CA GLU A 148 -3.84 -6.16 -6.77
C GLU A 148 -4.79 -5.50 -7.77
N ALA A 149 -5.49 -4.42 -7.37
CA ALA A 149 -6.35 -3.67 -8.27
C ALA A 149 -5.56 -3.01 -9.40
N VAL A 150 -4.42 -2.35 -9.10
CA VAL A 150 -3.54 -1.78 -10.13
C VAL A 150 -3.01 -2.88 -11.04
N THR A 151 -2.56 -4.00 -10.47
CA THR A 151 -2.03 -5.12 -11.25
C THR A 151 -3.09 -5.64 -12.23
N LYS A 152 -4.33 -5.85 -11.77
CA LYS A 152 -5.46 -6.22 -12.63
C LYS A 152 -5.77 -5.18 -13.72
N ALA A 153 -5.59 -3.89 -13.41
CA ALA A 153 -5.78 -2.83 -14.40
C ALA A 153 -4.72 -2.90 -15.52
N ILE A 154 -3.45 -3.10 -15.15
CA ILE A 154 -2.32 -3.25 -16.07
C ILE A 154 -2.48 -4.52 -16.91
N ASP A 155 -2.70 -5.67 -16.26
CA ASP A 155 -2.89 -6.97 -16.93
C ASP A 155 -4.11 -6.99 -17.84
N GLY A 156 -5.13 -6.18 -17.53
CA GLY A 156 -6.29 -5.97 -18.37
C GLY A 156 -6.01 -5.25 -19.68
N GLY A 157 -4.81 -4.69 -19.86
CA GLY A 157 -4.40 -3.90 -21.03
C GLY A 157 -4.31 -2.39 -20.78
N GLY A 158 -4.37 -1.96 -19.53
CA GLY A 158 -4.27 -0.56 -19.12
C GLY A 158 -5.53 0.27 -19.40
N ASP A 159 -5.35 1.59 -19.29
CA ASP A 159 -6.37 2.63 -19.55
C ASP A 159 -7.71 2.41 -18.81
N ARG A 160 -7.63 1.98 -17.55
CA ARG A 160 -8.81 1.61 -16.75
C ARG A 160 -8.59 1.80 -15.26
N SER A 161 -9.70 1.85 -14.54
CA SER A 161 -9.75 1.72 -13.10
C SER A 161 -10.30 0.35 -12.73
N VAL A 162 -9.67 -0.30 -11.76
CA VAL A 162 -10.19 -1.51 -11.13
C VAL A 162 -10.41 -1.21 -9.66
N GLU A 163 -11.58 -1.58 -9.17
CA GLU A 163 -11.89 -1.57 -7.75
C GLU A 163 -11.74 -2.98 -7.23
N CYS A 164 -10.85 -3.16 -6.27
CA CYS A 164 -10.85 -4.36 -5.46
C CYS A 164 -11.65 -4.05 -4.21
N HIS A 165 -12.78 -4.75 -4.07
CA HIS A 165 -13.28 -4.96 -2.73
C HIS A 165 -12.31 -5.88 -2.02
N PRO A 166 -11.72 -5.43 -0.90
CA PRO A 166 -11.03 -6.34 -0.01
C PRO A 166 -12.09 -7.30 0.56
N ALA A 167 -12.38 -8.35 -0.19
CA ALA A 167 -13.17 -9.45 0.29
C ALA A 167 -12.33 -10.14 1.36
N ALA A 168 -12.88 -10.32 2.56
CA ALA A 168 -12.48 -11.44 3.39
C ALA A 168 -12.50 -12.68 2.48
N GLU A 169 -11.40 -13.43 2.44
CA GLU A 169 -11.15 -14.47 1.45
C GLU A 169 -12.45 -15.21 1.08
N PRO A 170 -12.84 -15.25 -0.21
CA PRO A 170 -13.88 -16.17 -0.61
C PRO A 170 -13.35 -17.58 -0.35
N SER A 171 -14.05 -18.32 0.52
CA SER A 171 -13.93 -19.77 0.57
C SER A 171 -14.05 -20.29 -0.88
N PRO A 172 -13.20 -21.24 -1.32
CA PRO A 172 -13.14 -21.64 -2.71
C PRO A 172 -14.37 -22.48 -3.07
N SER A 173 -15.48 -21.83 -3.43
CA SER A 173 -16.59 -22.48 -4.14
C SER A 173 -17.50 -21.43 -4.79
N SER A 174 -17.16 -21.00 -6.00
CA SER A 174 -18.14 -20.68 -7.07
C SER A 174 -17.44 -20.10 -8.31
N ALA A 175 -16.44 -20.81 -8.84
CA ALA A 175 -16.12 -20.71 -10.27
C ALA A 175 -16.93 -21.80 -10.98
N GLY A 176 -18.14 -21.45 -11.39
CA GLY A 176 -18.92 -22.31 -12.28
C GLY A 176 -18.30 -22.37 -13.67
N SER A 177 -18.42 -23.52 -14.32
CA SER A 177 -18.49 -23.72 -15.79
C SER A 177 -18.59 -25.22 -16.07
N PRO A 178 -19.10 -25.67 -17.24
CA PRO A 178 -20.14 -25.12 -18.11
C PRO A 178 -21.23 -26.16 -18.43
N GLU A 179 -22.39 -25.69 -18.92
CA GLU A 179 -23.39 -26.53 -19.59
C GLU A 179 -22.82 -27.20 -20.86
N PRO A 180 -23.16 -28.48 -21.13
CA PRO A 180 -23.18 -29.02 -22.48
C PRO A 180 -24.57 -29.59 -22.85
N PRO A 181 -24.80 -29.91 -24.14
CA PRO A 181 -26.06 -29.62 -24.84
C PRO A 181 -27.14 -30.71 -24.72
N GLU A 182 -28.33 -30.31 -25.15
CA GLU A 182 -29.51 -31.15 -25.39
C GLU A 182 -29.18 -32.41 -26.22
N ASP A 183 -29.66 -33.56 -25.78
CA ASP A 183 -30.06 -34.65 -26.67
C ASP A 183 -31.31 -35.37 -26.15
N THR A 184 -32.06 -35.84 -27.13
CA THR A 184 -33.48 -36.20 -27.13
C THR A 184 -33.75 -37.65 -26.72
N GLY A 185 -34.90 -37.89 -26.08
CA GLY A 185 -35.73 -39.09 -26.33
C GLY A 185 -35.94 -40.11 -25.20
N SER A 186 -37.23 -40.32 -24.89
CA SER A 186 -37.86 -41.51 -24.27
C SER A 186 -37.56 -41.78 -22.78
N GLY A 187 -38.49 -42.00 -21.85
CA GLY A 187 -39.91 -42.36 -21.85
C GLY A 187 -40.17 -43.26 -20.63
N GLY A 188 -41.30 -43.08 -19.92
CA GLY A 188 -41.91 -44.16 -19.10
C GLY A 188 -41.82 -44.07 -17.56
N ALA A 189 -42.88 -43.49 -16.96
CA ALA A 189 -43.69 -43.95 -15.82
C ALA A 189 -43.13 -44.66 -14.55
N SER A 190 -43.52 -44.05 -13.42
CA SER A 190 -44.06 -44.60 -12.16
C SER A 190 -43.20 -45.45 -11.21
N ALA A 191 -43.01 -44.95 -9.97
CA ALA A 191 -43.63 -45.45 -8.72
C ALA A 191 -42.74 -45.16 -7.48
N SER A 192 -43.30 -44.45 -6.48
CA SER A 192 -42.85 -44.43 -5.07
C SER A 192 -43.31 -45.74 -4.36
N PRO A 193 -42.99 -46.06 -3.07
CA PRO A 193 -42.47 -45.21 -1.98
C PRO A 193 -41.50 -45.87 -0.95
N GLY A 194 -41.07 -45.10 0.06
CA GLY A 194 -40.35 -45.52 1.27
C GLY A 194 -38.83 -45.29 1.12
N SER A 195 -38.11 -44.63 2.02
CA SER A 195 -38.22 -44.57 3.47
C SER A 195 -37.27 -43.49 4.00
N GLU A 196 -37.73 -42.77 5.04
CA GLU A 196 -36.93 -42.26 6.17
C GLU A 196 -35.79 -41.26 5.89
N GLU A 197 -36.05 -39.99 6.23
CA GLU A 197 -35.03 -39.06 6.70
C GLU A 197 -34.31 -39.62 7.93
N PRO A 198 -33.04 -39.24 8.16
CA PRO A 198 -32.87 -38.25 9.23
C PRO A 198 -31.85 -37.14 8.91
N GLU A 199 -32.28 -35.92 9.20
CA GLU A 199 -31.56 -34.89 9.95
C GLU A 199 -30.02 -34.88 9.85
N LEU A 200 -29.48 -34.12 8.88
CA LEU A 200 -28.11 -33.57 8.93
C LEU A 200 -28.13 -32.18 9.58
N GLN A 201 -28.63 -32.13 10.82
CA GLN A 201 -28.63 -30.94 11.66
C GLN A 201 -28.06 -31.28 13.03
N ALA A 202 -26.84 -31.86 13.07
CA ALA A 202 -26.17 -32.21 14.32
C ALA A 202 -24.64 -32.41 14.19
N VAL A 203 -23.88 -31.54 13.52
CA VAL A 203 -22.39 -31.51 13.64
C VAL A 203 -21.80 -30.09 13.54
N LEU A 204 -22.53 -29.06 13.98
CA LEU A 204 -21.95 -27.73 14.20
C LEU A 204 -22.18 -27.39 15.67
N GLY A 205 -21.25 -27.87 16.48
CA GLY A 205 -21.03 -27.38 17.84
C GLY A 205 -20.16 -26.13 17.80
N ASP A 206 -20.47 -25.23 18.72
CA ASP A 206 -19.95 -23.87 18.91
C ASP A 206 -18.42 -23.75 19.13
N GLU A 207 -17.90 -22.59 18.70
CA GLU A 207 -16.67 -21.87 19.15
C GLU A 207 -15.27 -22.36 18.67
N PRO A 208 -14.23 -21.50 18.70
CA PRO A 208 -13.99 -20.31 17.87
C PRO A 208 -12.73 -20.47 17.01
N ALA A 209 -12.62 -19.69 15.92
CA ALA A 209 -11.48 -19.70 15.00
C ALA A 209 -10.25 -18.98 15.59
N GLU A 210 -9.57 -19.62 16.54
CA GLU A 210 -8.17 -19.33 16.88
C GLU A 210 -7.28 -20.42 16.27
N THR A 211 -6.94 -20.35 14.98
CA THR A 211 -5.95 -21.30 14.41
C THR A 211 -5.35 -20.85 13.07
N GLY A 212 -4.90 -19.61 12.97
CA GLY A 212 -3.98 -19.20 11.89
C GLY A 212 -2.52 -19.42 12.27
N SER A 213 -2.16 -19.08 13.51
CA SER A 213 -0.77 -19.13 14.01
C SER A 213 -0.41 -20.43 14.73
N ALA A 214 -1.40 -21.22 15.17
CA ALA A 214 -1.16 -22.44 15.95
C ALA A 214 -1.01 -23.72 15.10
N ILE A 215 -1.35 -23.67 13.81
CA ILE A 215 -1.16 -24.81 12.89
C ILE A 215 0.33 -25.02 12.59
N SER A 216 1.16 -23.98 12.64
CA SER A 216 2.61 -24.09 12.39
C SER A 216 3.42 -24.58 13.60
N GLU A 217 2.98 -24.35 14.84
CA GLU A 217 3.77 -24.72 16.03
C GLU A 217 3.53 -26.15 16.56
N GLY A 218 2.46 -26.84 16.10
CA GLY A 218 2.05 -28.13 16.68
C GLY A 218 2.07 -29.35 15.75
N LEU A 219 2.11 -29.18 14.42
CA LEU A 219 2.05 -30.31 13.50
C LEU A 219 3.45 -30.84 13.20
N GLY A 220 3.89 -31.82 14.00
CA GLY A 220 5.13 -32.56 13.74
C GLY A 220 5.23 -33.00 12.27
N LYS A 221 6.44 -32.85 11.70
CA LYS A 221 6.77 -33.19 10.30
C LYS A 221 6.12 -34.51 9.88
N GLY A 222 5.04 -34.44 9.10
CA GLY A 222 4.31 -35.61 8.57
C GLY A 222 2.83 -35.73 8.99
N ALA A 223 2.36 -34.99 10.00
CA ALA A 223 0.96 -35.05 10.43
C ALA A 223 -0.04 -34.55 9.37
N TRP A 224 0.39 -33.61 8.52
CA TRP A 224 -0.39 -33.09 7.40
C TRP A 224 -0.53 -34.14 6.26
N ALA A 225 0.47 -35.00 6.05
CA ALA A 225 0.39 -36.05 5.04
C ALA A 225 -0.68 -37.09 5.39
N ASP A 226 -0.82 -37.41 6.68
CA ASP A 226 -1.87 -38.32 7.14
C ASP A 226 -3.27 -37.68 7.11
N GLN A 227 -3.38 -36.37 7.29
CA GLN A 227 -4.63 -35.63 7.08
C GLN A 227 -5.04 -35.65 5.60
N ILE A 228 -4.11 -35.40 4.68
CA ILE A 228 -4.37 -35.50 3.22
C ILE A 228 -4.81 -36.92 2.87
N ARG A 229 -4.10 -37.96 3.35
CA ARG A 229 -4.49 -39.37 3.16
C ARG A 229 -5.86 -39.72 3.75
N THR A 230 -6.30 -39.01 4.79
CA THR A 230 -7.60 -39.21 5.42
C THR A 230 -8.72 -38.52 4.65
N LEU A 231 -8.44 -37.34 4.08
CA LEU A 231 -9.35 -36.63 3.18
C LEU A 231 -9.54 -37.40 1.87
N PHE A 232 -8.47 -37.89 1.25
CA PHE A 232 -8.57 -38.69 0.03
C PHE A 232 -9.31 -40.03 0.25
N ARG A 233 -9.20 -40.62 1.44
CA ARG A 233 -9.99 -41.81 1.84
C ARG A 233 -11.50 -41.53 1.99
N ARG A 234 -11.90 -40.30 2.32
CA ARG A 234 -13.30 -39.90 2.44
C ARG A 234 -13.96 -39.60 1.09
N LEU A 235 -13.17 -39.35 0.04
CA LEU A 235 -13.68 -38.95 -1.28
C LEU A 235 -14.16 -40.10 -2.18
N GLY A 236 -13.84 -41.37 -1.88
CA GLY A 236 -14.37 -42.52 -2.66
C GLY A 236 -13.44 -43.74 -2.73
N PRO A 237 -13.82 -44.79 -3.49
CA PRO A 237 -13.04 -46.03 -3.61
C PRO A 237 -11.69 -45.78 -4.29
N ARG A 238 -10.64 -46.44 -3.79
CA ARG A 238 -9.26 -46.26 -4.28
C ARG A 238 -9.14 -46.72 -5.73
N THR A 239 -9.04 -45.74 -6.62
CA THR A 239 -8.67 -45.95 -8.02
C THR A 239 -7.20 -45.55 -8.20
N PRO A 240 -6.46 -46.21 -9.11
CA PRO A 240 -5.04 -45.90 -9.33
C PRO A 240 -4.79 -44.46 -9.83
N GLY A 241 -5.83 -43.77 -10.33
CA GLY A 241 -5.76 -42.34 -10.64
C GLY A 241 -5.79 -41.44 -9.39
N LEU A 242 -6.61 -41.80 -8.41
CA LEU A 242 -6.73 -41.06 -7.15
C LEU A 242 -5.47 -41.19 -6.30
N ASP A 243 -4.86 -42.38 -6.26
CA ASP A 243 -3.58 -42.60 -5.55
C ASP A 243 -2.42 -41.81 -6.17
N ARG A 244 -2.44 -41.55 -7.49
CA ARG A 244 -1.44 -40.69 -8.15
C ARG A 244 -1.60 -39.24 -7.73
N ILE A 245 -2.83 -38.75 -7.69
CA ILE A 245 -3.14 -37.38 -7.29
C ILE A 245 -2.82 -37.18 -5.80
N GLU A 246 -3.17 -38.13 -4.94
CA GLU A 246 -2.83 -38.13 -3.50
C GLU A 246 -1.31 -37.96 -3.30
N ASN A 247 -0.49 -38.76 -3.99
CA ASN A 247 0.97 -38.68 -3.88
C ASN A 247 1.54 -37.37 -4.47
N GLN A 248 0.94 -36.84 -5.53
CA GLN A 248 1.39 -35.61 -6.15
C GLN A 248 1.07 -34.38 -5.29
N VAL A 249 -0.12 -34.35 -4.67
CA VAL A 249 -0.51 -33.31 -3.72
C VAL A 249 0.41 -33.34 -2.52
N ILE A 250 0.67 -34.51 -1.93
CA ILE A 250 1.61 -34.66 -0.81
C ILE A 250 2.98 -34.10 -1.19
N LYS A 251 3.53 -34.47 -2.35
CA LYS A 251 4.84 -33.99 -2.79
C LYS A 251 4.91 -32.46 -2.94
N ILE A 252 3.90 -31.84 -3.56
CA ILE A 252 3.85 -30.38 -3.75
C ILE A 252 3.72 -29.65 -2.41
N THR A 253 2.95 -30.20 -1.46
CA THR A 253 2.82 -29.60 -0.13
C THR A 253 4.11 -29.73 0.68
N GLU A 254 4.85 -30.85 0.55
CA GLU A 254 6.17 -31.02 1.16
C GLU A 254 7.19 -30.00 0.63
N GLU A 255 7.25 -29.83 -0.70
CA GLU A 255 8.14 -28.85 -1.35
C GLU A 255 7.78 -27.41 -0.95
N SER A 256 6.49 -27.10 -0.85
CA SER A 256 6.01 -25.77 -0.44
C SER A 256 6.36 -25.48 1.03
N LEU A 257 6.13 -26.43 1.95
CA LEU A 257 6.46 -26.25 3.38
C LEU A 257 7.96 -26.02 3.61
N VAL A 258 8.83 -26.75 2.91
CA VAL A 258 10.29 -26.54 2.99
C VAL A 258 10.67 -25.15 2.49
N SER A 259 10.01 -24.64 1.44
CA SER A 259 10.24 -23.29 0.94
C SER A 259 9.73 -22.21 1.90
N PHE A 260 8.62 -22.44 2.61
CA PHE A 260 8.07 -21.53 3.61
C PHE A 260 8.95 -21.44 4.87
N ASP A 261 9.42 -22.57 5.39
CA ASP A 261 10.33 -22.60 6.54
C ASP A 261 11.63 -21.83 6.24
N ALA A 262 12.20 -22.01 5.04
CA ALA A 262 13.41 -21.30 4.62
C ALA A 262 13.22 -19.77 4.47
N HIS A 263 12.05 -19.32 3.99
CA HIS A 263 11.74 -17.88 3.92
C HIS A 263 11.41 -17.30 5.30
N GLY A 264 10.76 -18.07 6.18
CA GLY A 264 10.48 -17.68 7.56
C GLY A 264 11.77 -17.45 8.36
N GLU A 265 12.72 -18.39 8.29
CA GLU A 265 14.03 -18.27 8.95
C GLU A 265 14.83 -17.06 8.42
N ALA A 266 14.78 -16.77 7.12
CA ALA A 266 15.44 -15.59 6.53
C ALA A 266 14.81 -14.27 6.99
N CYS A 267 13.48 -14.16 7.01
CA CYS A 267 12.79 -12.96 7.51
C CYS A 267 12.98 -12.75 9.01
N GLU A 268 13.07 -13.82 9.81
CA GLU A 268 13.38 -13.71 11.24
C GLU A 268 14.81 -13.20 11.47
N GLU A 269 15.78 -13.66 10.67
CA GLU A 269 17.16 -13.19 10.76
C GLU A 269 17.29 -11.72 10.35
N ASP A 270 16.63 -11.31 9.26
CA ASP A 270 16.59 -9.90 8.84
C ASP A 270 15.92 -9.01 9.90
N ARG A 271 14.82 -9.49 10.51
CA ARG A 271 14.14 -8.77 11.61
C ARG A 271 15.04 -8.61 12.83
N ARG A 272 15.79 -9.64 13.21
CA ARG A 272 16.79 -9.55 14.29
C ARG A 272 17.92 -8.58 13.94
N GLN A 273 18.37 -8.55 12.68
CA GLN A 273 19.39 -7.60 12.24
C GLN A 273 18.88 -6.16 12.32
N ILE A 274 17.64 -5.90 11.93
CA ILE A 274 17.00 -4.58 12.05
C ILE A 274 16.96 -4.16 13.52
N ASP A 275 16.46 -5.00 14.43
CA ASP A 275 16.40 -4.69 15.87
C ASP A 275 17.79 -4.37 16.46
N ILE A 276 18.82 -5.12 16.06
CA ILE A 276 20.21 -4.87 16.46
C ILE A 276 20.71 -3.52 15.92
N LEU A 277 20.43 -3.22 14.65
CA LEU A 277 20.85 -1.97 14.01
C LEU A 277 20.14 -0.76 14.62
N GLU A 278 18.84 -0.84 14.87
CA GLU A 278 18.06 0.19 15.56
C GLU A 278 18.62 0.47 16.97
N GLY A 279 18.92 -0.58 17.73
CA GLY A 279 19.57 -0.46 19.03
C GLY A 279 20.95 0.24 18.95
N ARG A 280 21.74 -0.05 17.91
CA ARG A 280 23.04 0.62 17.67
C ARG A 280 22.86 2.08 17.29
N VAL A 281 21.89 2.41 16.43
CA VAL A 281 21.58 3.79 16.03
C VAL A 281 21.13 4.60 17.25
N ALA A 282 20.26 4.05 18.09
CA ALA A 282 19.84 4.68 19.34
C ALA A 282 21.04 4.96 20.27
N LYS A 283 21.95 3.99 20.40
CA LYS A 283 23.17 4.15 21.22
C LYS A 283 24.13 5.20 20.65
N LEU A 284 24.32 5.21 19.32
CA LEU A 284 25.16 6.21 18.65
C LEU A 284 24.58 7.62 18.78
N LYS A 285 23.26 7.77 18.70
CA LYS A 285 22.58 9.05 18.91
C LYS A 285 22.81 9.57 20.33
N LEU A 286 22.64 8.72 21.35
CA LEU A 286 22.93 9.09 22.73
C LEU A 286 24.39 9.47 22.96
N MET A 287 25.33 8.75 22.34
CA MET A 287 26.75 9.11 22.39
C MET A 287 27.04 10.45 21.71
N LEU A 288 26.43 10.70 20.54
CA LEU A 288 26.59 11.95 19.82
C LEU A 288 26.06 13.14 20.64
N ASP A 289 24.85 13.02 21.19
CA ASP A 289 24.25 14.04 22.06
C ASP A 289 25.18 14.36 23.25
N ALA A 290 25.71 13.32 23.91
CA ALA A 290 26.65 13.50 25.02
C ALA A 290 27.96 14.19 24.59
N THR A 291 28.51 13.83 23.43
CA THR A 291 29.72 14.48 22.91
C THR A 291 29.48 15.92 22.48
N GLU A 292 28.31 16.22 21.90
CA GLU A 292 27.92 17.58 21.54
C GLU A 292 27.78 18.46 22.79
N ASP A 293 27.15 17.94 23.84
CA ASP A 293 27.01 18.65 25.11
C ASP A 293 28.37 18.91 25.78
N GLU A 294 29.30 17.96 25.68
CA GLU A 294 30.66 18.12 26.21
C GLU A 294 31.50 19.11 25.38
N LEU A 295 31.39 19.08 24.05
CA LEU A 295 31.99 20.08 23.17
C LEU A 295 31.43 21.48 23.42
N HIS A 296 30.12 21.61 23.64
CA HIS A 296 29.49 22.87 24.03
C HIS A 296 30.08 23.38 25.36
N ARG A 297 30.26 22.50 26.35
CA ARG A 297 30.87 22.87 27.64
C ARG A 297 32.32 23.35 27.48
N LEU A 298 33.13 22.64 26.71
CA LEU A 298 34.53 23.00 26.45
C LEU A 298 34.67 24.29 25.62
N ALA A 299 33.75 24.53 24.68
CA ALA A 299 33.70 25.77 23.91
C ALA A 299 33.43 26.97 24.82
N LEU A 300 32.48 26.84 25.75
CA LEU A 300 32.20 27.86 26.77
C LEU A 300 33.41 28.13 27.68
N GLU A 301 34.12 27.10 28.13
CA GLU A 301 35.34 27.26 28.96
C GLU A 301 36.49 27.95 28.22
N LYS A 302 36.59 27.75 26.90
CA LYS A 302 37.63 28.37 26.05
C LYS A 302 37.23 29.74 25.49
N GLY A 303 36.06 30.26 25.87
CA GLY A 303 35.55 31.54 25.38
C GLY A 303 35.23 31.54 23.87
N VAL A 304 35.03 30.36 23.29
CA VAL A 304 34.59 30.17 21.91
C VAL A 304 33.07 30.05 21.94
N ASP A 305 32.36 30.98 21.29
CA ASP A 305 30.89 30.94 21.19
C ASP A 305 30.48 29.85 20.17
N PRO A 306 29.86 28.74 20.59
CA PRO A 306 29.46 27.69 19.68
C PRO A 306 28.14 28.01 18.94
N GLY A 307 27.49 29.15 19.23
CA GLY A 307 26.19 29.51 18.68
C GLY A 307 25.01 28.74 19.29
N ILE A 308 23.79 29.20 18.99
CA ILE A 308 22.54 28.56 19.45
C ILE A 308 22.21 27.37 18.53
N LYS A 309 21.92 26.20 19.11
CA LYS A 309 21.35 25.06 18.36
C LYS A 309 20.04 25.50 17.68
N SER A 310 20.11 25.67 16.37
CA SER A 310 18.94 26.00 15.57
C SER A 310 17.92 24.87 15.62
N ILE A 311 16.67 25.20 15.98
CA ILE A 311 15.51 24.30 15.90
C ILE A 311 15.12 23.97 14.46
N TYR A 312 15.66 24.73 13.49
CA TYR A 312 15.56 24.46 12.06
C TYR A 312 16.91 23.95 11.55
N ARG A 313 16.94 22.75 10.96
CA ARG A 313 18.19 22.09 10.54
C ARG A 313 18.98 22.83 9.45
N SER A 314 18.47 23.94 8.91
CA SER A 314 19.21 24.83 8.00
C SER A 314 18.57 26.21 7.87
N VAL A 315 19.24 27.23 8.40
CA VAL A 315 19.53 28.41 7.58
C VAL A 315 21.04 28.52 7.53
N GLN A 316 21.61 27.88 6.51
CA GLN A 316 23.01 27.99 6.17
C GLN A 316 23.31 29.44 5.74
N GLY A 317 24.38 30.06 6.26
CA GLY A 317 25.01 31.19 5.57
C GLY A 317 25.09 32.55 6.28
N LEU A 318 25.01 32.62 7.61
CA LEU A 318 25.42 33.81 8.38
C LEU A 318 26.63 33.50 9.25
N ALA A 319 27.76 33.24 8.61
CA ALA A 319 29.02 33.32 9.30
C ALA A 319 29.34 34.81 9.53
N THR A 320 29.66 35.18 10.77
CA THR A 320 29.98 36.56 11.20
C THR A 320 31.27 37.08 10.60
N ASP A 321 32.06 36.21 9.97
CA ASP A 321 33.29 36.50 9.23
C ASP A 321 33.06 36.85 7.75
N SER A 322 31.82 36.71 7.24
CA SER A 322 31.50 37.02 5.85
C SER A 322 31.45 38.54 5.63
N GLY A 323 32.18 39.05 4.64
CA GLY A 323 32.24 40.49 4.34
C GLY A 323 30.88 41.14 4.02
N ASP A 324 29.87 40.33 3.67
CA ASP A 324 28.50 40.75 3.38
C ASP A 324 27.53 40.53 4.56
N TYR A 325 28.03 40.21 5.76
CA TYR A 325 27.21 39.96 6.95
C TYR A 325 26.23 41.10 7.25
N ALA A 326 26.69 42.35 7.16
CA ALA A 326 25.85 43.52 7.38
C ALA A 326 24.68 43.59 6.38
N ARG A 327 24.94 43.38 5.08
CA ARG A 327 23.91 43.39 4.04
C ARG A 327 22.91 42.24 4.20
N LYS A 328 23.39 41.04 4.52
CA LYS A 328 22.52 39.87 4.74
C LYS A 328 21.64 40.04 5.97
N LYS A 329 22.19 40.60 7.06
CA LYS A 329 21.44 40.95 8.27
C LYS A 329 20.35 41.98 7.96
N ASP A 330 20.67 43.01 7.17
CA ASP A 330 19.70 44.04 6.79
C ASP A 330 18.58 43.47 5.90
N ILE A 331 18.89 42.61 4.93
CA ILE A 331 17.90 41.94 4.07
C ILE A 331 16.98 41.05 4.90
N LEU A 332 17.52 40.28 5.85
CA LEU A 332 16.73 39.42 6.72
C LEU A 332 15.85 40.23 7.68
N GLY A 333 16.33 41.38 8.16
CA GLY A 333 15.52 42.34 8.91
C GLY A 333 14.32 42.85 8.09
N LEU A 334 14.55 43.23 6.83
CA LEU A 334 13.50 43.69 5.92
C LEU A 334 12.45 42.61 5.62
N ILE A 335 12.89 41.36 5.39
CA ILE A 335 11.98 40.22 5.17
C ILE A 335 11.15 39.94 6.43
N TYR A 336 11.78 40.00 7.61
CA TYR A 336 11.08 39.79 8.87
C TYR A 336 10.02 40.86 9.14
N GLU A 337 10.35 42.15 8.94
CA GLU A 337 9.38 43.24 9.06
C GLU A 337 8.24 43.13 8.04
N ALA A 338 8.53 42.74 6.80
CA ALA A 338 7.52 42.51 5.77
C ALA A 338 6.55 41.39 6.17
N ASN A 339 7.07 40.28 6.70
CA ASN A 339 6.28 39.15 7.19
C ASN A 339 5.45 39.52 8.42
N LEU A 340 6.00 40.32 9.34
CA LEU A 340 5.27 40.80 10.52
C LEU A 340 4.07 41.67 10.12
N ARG A 341 4.25 42.59 9.16
CA ARG A 341 3.17 43.41 8.60
C ARG A 341 2.12 42.57 7.89
N LEU A 342 2.53 41.49 7.23
CA LEU A 342 1.63 40.54 6.56
C LEU A 342 0.78 39.78 7.58
N LEU A 343 1.39 39.33 8.67
CA LEU A 343 0.71 38.70 9.80
C LEU A 343 -0.27 39.65 10.50
N GLU A 344 0.09 40.91 10.70
CA GLU A 344 -0.80 41.92 11.27
C GLU A 344 -2.00 42.21 10.36
N LYS A 345 -1.80 42.28 9.03
CA LYS A 345 -2.89 42.40 8.06
C LYS A 345 -3.83 41.19 8.05
N LEU A 346 -3.28 39.98 8.18
CA LEU A 346 -4.06 38.74 8.25
C LEU A 346 -4.82 38.60 9.58
N ARG A 347 -4.26 39.11 10.69
CA ARG A 347 -4.90 39.10 12.01
C ARG A 347 -5.90 40.23 12.23
N GLY A 348 -5.75 41.37 11.56
CA GLY A 348 -6.65 42.52 11.64
C GLY A 348 -7.80 42.50 10.61
N GLY A 349 -7.89 41.47 9.78
CA GLY A 349 -8.92 41.28 8.75
C GLY A 349 -10.04 40.30 9.12
N ALA A 350 -10.20 39.99 10.41
CA ALA A 350 -11.27 39.14 10.94
C ALA A 350 -12.20 39.96 11.86
#